data_AF-A0A5K1H9S6-F1
#
_entry.id   AF-A0A5K1H9S6-F1
#
_cell.length_a   1.000
_cell.length_b   1.000
_cell.length_c   1.000
_cell.angle_alpha   90.00
_cell.angle_beta   90.00
_cell.angle_gamma   90.00
#
_symmetry.space_group_name_H-M   'P 1'
#
loop_
_entity.id
_entity.type
_entity.pdbx_description
1 polymer ?
#
loop_
_entity_poly.entity_id
_entity_poly.type
_entity_poly.pdbx_seq_one_letter_code
_entity_poly.pdbx_strand_id
1 'polypeptide(L)'
;QFIGEVFLKPSDLKSNATFTLINPKIKKPGTLELSAFQAIQRPTFVDYLRGGLQLNMMVAIDFTGSNGHPKAPTSLHYMNPNAPNQYQMAIHSIAQILMNYDSDKRIPAFGFGATTNFNGIKLPVSHCFALSGNPNEIEACG
;
A
#
# COMPACT_ATOMS: atom_id res chain seq x y z
N GLN A 1 -20.60 -39.58 10.23
CA GLN A 1 -20.11 -40.73 9.42
C GLN A 1 -19.65 -40.18 8.08
N PHE A 2 -18.47 -40.58 7.61
CA PHE A 2 -17.96 -40.17 6.29
C PHE A 2 -18.72 -40.90 5.17
N ILE A 3 -19.27 -40.15 4.20
CA ILE A 3 -20.09 -40.67 3.10
C ILE A 3 -19.21 -41.00 1.88
N GLY A 4 -18.29 -40.11 1.50
CA GLY A 4 -17.33 -40.32 0.43
C GLY A 4 -16.66 -39.00 0.01
N GLU A 5 -15.69 -39.09 -0.88
CA GLU A 5 -14.95 -37.93 -1.42
C GLU A 5 -14.79 -38.03 -2.95
N VAL A 6 -14.45 -36.92 -3.59
CA VAL A 6 -14.05 -36.90 -5.00
C VAL A 6 -12.95 -35.88 -5.19
N PHE A 7 -11.99 -36.18 -6.09
CA PHE A 7 -10.91 -35.28 -6.43
C PHE A 7 -11.14 -34.73 -7.83
N LEU A 8 -11.26 -33.41 -7.95
CA LEU A 8 -11.60 -32.71 -9.20
C LEU A 8 -10.56 -31.65 -9.52
N LYS A 9 -10.32 -31.43 -10.82
CA LYS A 9 -9.60 -30.27 -11.33
C LYS A 9 -10.58 -29.13 -11.59
N PRO A 10 -10.14 -27.87 -11.59
CA PRO A 10 -10.98 -26.74 -12.00
C PRO A 10 -11.63 -26.93 -13.39
N SER A 11 -10.95 -27.64 -14.31
CA SER A 11 -11.48 -27.99 -15.64
C SER A 11 -12.70 -28.91 -15.62
N ASP A 12 -12.89 -29.64 -14.53
CA ASP A 12 -13.96 -30.62 -14.37
C ASP A 12 -15.26 -29.96 -13.89
N LEU A 13 -15.16 -28.72 -13.39
CA LEU A 13 -16.28 -27.96 -12.84
C LEU A 13 -17.11 -27.32 -13.96
N LYS A 14 -18.38 -27.74 -14.07
CA LYS A 14 -19.37 -27.21 -15.01
C LYS A 14 -20.76 -27.27 -14.35
N SER A 15 -21.67 -26.40 -14.78
CA SER A 15 -23.06 -26.46 -14.30
C SER A 15 -23.70 -27.79 -14.67
N ASN A 16 -24.51 -28.32 -13.76
CA ASN A 16 -25.13 -29.64 -13.80
C ASN A 16 -24.14 -30.82 -13.91
N ALA A 17 -22.88 -30.64 -13.50
CA ALA A 17 -21.93 -31.74 -13.45
C ALA A 17 -22.25 -32.67 -12.28
N THR A 18 -22.15 -33.98 -12.49
CA THR A 18 -22.37 -35.00 -11.45
C THR A 18 -21.11 -35.83 -11.29
N PHE A 19 -20.69 -36.06 -10.04
CA PHE A 19 -19.48 -36.78 -9.71
C PHE A 19 -19.78 -37.92 -8.75
N THR A 20 -19.34 -39.13 -9.07
CA THR A 20 -19.51 -40.29 -8.19
C THR A 20 -18.53 -40.19 -7.02
N LEU A 21 -19.04 -40.37 -5.81
CA LEU A 21 -18.22 -40.37 -4.61
C LEU A 21 -17.37 -41.64 -4.52
N ILE A 22 -16.21 -41.52 -3.86
CA ILE A 22 -15.29 -42.60 -3.56
C ILE A 22 -15.36 -42.86 -2.05
N ASN A 23 -15.61 -44.12 -1.67
CA ASN A 23 -15.56 -44.55 -0.27
C ASN A 23 -14.97 -45.97 -0.17
N PRO A 24 -13.89 -46.19 0.60
CA PRO A 24 -13.26 -47.51 0.71
C PRO A 24 -14.17 -48.60 1.31
N LYS A 25 -15.18 -48.23 2.09
CA LYS A 25 -16.04 -49.14 2.86
C LYS A 25 -17.45 -49.27 2.28
N ILE A 26 -17.87 -48.38 1.37
CA ILE A 26 -19.23 -48.33 0.81
C ILE A 26 -19.17 -48.52 -0.71
N LYS A 27 -19.82 -49.57 -1.24
CA LYS A 27 -19.81 -49.89 -2.69
C LYS A 27 -20.54 -48.86 -3.57
N LYS A 28 -21.50 -48.10 -3.02
CA LYS A 28 -22.28 -47.08 -3.72
C LYS A 28 -22.47 -45.86 -2.81
N PRO A 29 -21.42 -45.04 -2.61
CA PRO A 29 -21.44 -43.95 -1.63
C PRO A 29 -22.32 -42.76 -2.04
N GLY A 30 -22.82 -42.73 -3.28
CA GLY A 30 -23.67 -41.67 -3.81
C GLY A 30 -22.97 -40.81 -4.86
N THR A 31 -23.59 -39.69 -5.21
CA THR A 31 -23.06 -38.71 -6.17
C THR A 31 -23.11 -37.30 -5.58
N LEU A 32 -22.22 -36.45 -6.04
CA LEU A 32 -22.19 -35.01 -5.80
C LEU A 32 -22.64 -34.32 -7.09
N GLU A 33 -23.72 -33.54 -7.02
CA GLU A 33 -24.21 -32.75 -8.15
C GLU A 33 -23.87 -31.27 -7.95
N LEU A 34 -23.28 -30.67 -8.98
CA LEU A 34 -22.97 -29.25 -9.04
C LEU A 34 -24.00 -28.55 -9.92
N SER A 35 -25.11 -28.09 -9.33
CA SER A 35 -26.25 -27.53 -10.09
C SER A 35 -25.87 -26.28 -10.91
N ALA A 36 -25.03 -25.40 -10.35
CA ALA A 36 -24.57 -24.20 -11.04
C ALA A 36 -23.07 -24.00 -10.80
N PHE A 37 -22.38 -23.59 -11.86
CA PHE A 37 -20.99 -23.21 -11.83
C PHE A 37 -20.76 -21.97 -12.69
N GLN A 38 -20.08 -20.98 -12.13
CA GLN A 38 -19.67 -19.80 -12.86
C GLN A 38 -18.21 -19.49 -12.53
N ALA A 39 -17.37 -19.47 -13.58
CA ALA A 39 -16.03 -18.95 -13.48
C ALA A 39 -16.08 -17.43 -13.72
N ILE A 40 -15.59 -16.64 -12.75
CA ILE A 40 -15.54 -15.18 -12.84
C ILE A 40 -14.07 -14.76 -12.81
N GLN A 41 -13.61 -14.16 -13.89
CA GLN A 41 -12.30 -13.52 -13.92
C GLN A 41 -12.40 -12.17 -13.22
N ARG A 42 -11.56 -11.96 -12.20
CA ARG A 42 -11.43 -10.67 -11.51
C ARG A 42 -10.18 -9.97 -12.01
N PRO A 43 -10.25 -8.67 -12.36
CA PRO A 43 -9.06 -7.91 -12.71
C PRO A 43 -8.02 -7.97 -11.58
N THR A 44 -6.77 -8.24 -11.94
CA THR A 44 -5.64 -8.23 -11.02
C THR A 44 -5.10 -6.81 -10.85
N PHE A 45 -4.30 -6.58 -9.81
CA PHE A 45 -3.58 -5.31 -9.64
C PHE A 45 -2.80 -4.90 -10.90
N VAL A 46 -2.15 -5.86 -11.57
CA VAL A 46 -1.39 -5.61 -12.81
C VAL A 46 -2.30 -5.18 -13.97
N ASP A 47 -3.53 -5.69 -14.03
CA ASP A 47 -4.48 -5.29 -15.07
C ASP A 47 -4.88 -3.82 -14.91
N TYR A 48 -5.03 -3.34 -13.67
CA TYR A 48 -5.25 -1.91 -13.41
C TYR A 48 -4.06 -1.05 -13.81
N LEU A 49 -2.83 -1.48 -13.48
CA LEU A 49 -1.62 -0.76 -13.89
C LEU A 49 -1.49 -0.67 -15.42
N ARG A 50 -1.73 -1.78 -16.14
CA ARG A 50 -1.76 -1.80 -17.61
C ARG A 50 -2.88 -0.93 -18.18
N GLY A 51 -3.99 -0.81 -17.46
CA GLY A 51 -5.10 0.09 -17.78
C GLY A 51 -4.81 1.57 -17.53
N GLY A 52 -3.61 1.93 -17.06
CA GLY A 52 -3.19 3.32 -16.83
C GLY A 52 -3.44 3.83 -15.41
N LEU A 53 -3.77 2.95 -14.45
CA LEU A 53 -3.79 3.34 -13.04
C LEU A 53 -2.39 3.80 -12.60
N GLN A 54 -2.33 4.94 -11.92
CA GLN A 54 -1.12 5.49 -11.32
C GLN A 54 -1.21 5.42 -9.78
N LEU A 55 -0.07 5.31 -9.11
CA LEU A 55 0.02 5.35 -7.65
C LEU A 55 0.84 6.56 -7.22
N ASN A 56 0.15 7.56 -6.68
CA ASN A 56 0.78 8.81 -6.28
C ASN A 56 1.21 8.73 -4.80
N MET A 57 2.45 9.12 -4.53
CA MET A 57 2.99 9.17 -3.16
C MET A 57 2.72 10.54 -2.53
N MET A 58 2.37 10.54 -1.25
CA MET A 58 2.32 11.75 -0.41
C MET A 58 3.14 11.49 0.86
N VAL A 59 3.83 12.52 1.36
CA VAL A 59 4.59 12.45 2.60
C VAL A 59 4.10 13.51 3.60
N ALA A 60 3.98 13.12 4.87
CA ALA A 60 3.72 14.03 5.99
C ALA A 60 4.71 13.75 7.12
N ILE A 61 5.55 14.73 7.44
CA ILE A 61 6.66 14.59 8.39
C ILE A 61 6.27 15.21 9.74
N ASP A 62 6.49 14.46 10.80
CA ASP A 62 6.27 14.91 12.17
C ASP A 62 7.42 15.83 12.64
N PHE A 63 7.12 17.08 12.95
CA PHE A 63 8.06 18.07 13.51
C PHE A 63 7.78 18.41 14.99
N THR A 64 7.09 17.54 15.72
CA THR A 64 6.85 17.69 17.16
C THR A 64 8.15 17.67 17.98
N GLY A 65 8.11 18.32 19.14
CA GLY A 65 9.28 18.47 20.02
C GLY A 65 9.84 17.14 20.58
N SER A 66 9.06 16.07 20.59
CA SER A 66 9.51 14.73 21.02
C SER A 66 10.63 14.16 20.16
N ASN A 67 10.82 14.65 18.92
CA ASN A 67 11.91 14.27 18.04
C ASN A 67 13.28 14.84 18.44
N GLY A 68 13.31 15.74 19.43
CA GLY A 68 14.51 16.45 19.85
C GLY A 68 14.92 17.56 18.88
N HIS A 69 15.91 18.35 19.29
CA HIS A 69 16.39 19.48 18.50
C HIS A 69 17.23 18.98 17.31
N PRO A 70 16.98 19.38 16.04
CA PRO A 70 17.67 18.83 14.86
C PRO A 70 19.20 18.99 14.84
N LYS A 71 19.75 19.90 15.64
CA LYS A 71 21.22 20.06 15.83
C LYS A 71 21.83 19.06 16.82
N ALA A 72 21.01 18.37 17.61
CA ALA A 72 21.48 17.38 18.56
C ALA A 72 21.67 16.03 17.85
N PRO A 73 22.81 15.34 18.01
CA PRO A 73 23.05 14.02 17.42
C PRO A 73 22.06 12.94 17.84
N THR A 74 21.34 13.14 18.95
CA THR A 74 20.31 12.25 19.45
C THR A 74 18.93 12.50 18.84
N SER A 75 18.75 13.55 18.05
CA SER A 75 17.47 13.87 17.42
C SER A 75 17.15 12.92 16.27
N LEU A 76 15.87 12.58 16.13
CA LEU A 76 15.37 11.83 14.97
C LEU A 76 15.43 12.65 13.67
N HIS A 77 15.52 13.98 13.79
CA HIS A 77 15.74 14.91 12.68
C HIS A 77 17.20 15.30 12.49
N TYR A 78 18.15 14.64 13.16
CA TYR A 78 19.56 14.97 13.03
C TYR A 78 20.05 14.78 11.59
N MET A 79 20.67 15.81 11.03
CA MET A 79 21.25 15.77 9.68
C MET A 79 22.72 15.36 9.75
N ASN A 80 22.96 14.04 9.79
CA ASN A 80 24.31 13.50 9.78
C ASN A 80 24.93 13.59 8.37
N PRO A 81 26.15 14.14 8.21
CA PRO A 81 26.82 14.20 6.90
C PRO A 81 27.10 12.84 6.25
N ASN A 82 27.18 11.77 7.07
CA ASN A 82 27.64 10.45 6.63
C ASN A 82 26.50 9.42 6.50
N ALA A 83 25.32 9.69 7.06
CA ALA A 83 24.23 8.73 7.07
C ALA A 83 22.86 9.43 7.13
N PRO A 84 21.83 8.91 6.44
CA PRO A 84 20.48 9.43 6.56
C PRO A 84 19.88 9.12 7.95
N ASN A 85 19.00 9.99 8.42
CA ASN A 85 18.17 9.71 9.59
C ASN A 85 16.98 8.80 9.24
N GLN A 86 16.22 8.40 10.26
CA GLN A 86 15.11 7.46 10.10
C GLN A 86 14.00 7.97 9.16
N TYR A 87 13.69 9.27 9.19
CA TYR A 87 12.73 9.87 8.26
C TYR A 87 13.24 9.81 6.81
N GLN A 88 14.49 10.19 6.58
CA GLN A 88 15.12 10.14 5.26
C GLN A 88 15.15 8.71 4.70
N MET A 89 15.51 7.73 5.53
CA MET A 89 15.51 6.32 5.15
C MET A 89 14.11 5.84 4.76
N ALA A 90 13.10 6.13 5.58
CA ALA A 90 11.73 5.70 5.32
C ALA A 90 11.17 6.31 4.02
N ILE A 91 11.35 7.62 3.83
CA ILE A 91 10.91 8.32 2.62
C ILE A 91 11.60 7.72 1.40
N HIS A 92 12.92 7.52 1.46
CA HIS A 92 13.69 6.97 0.34
C HIS A 92 13.24 5.56 -0.05
N SER A 93 13.10 4.65 0.92
CA SER A 93 12.71 3.27 0.66
C SER A 93 11.31 3.16 0.03
N ILE A 94 10.37 4.01 0.44
CA ILE A 94 9.02 4.02 -0.12
C ILE A 94 9.02 4.67 -1.51
N ALA A 95 9.67 5.82 -1.66
CA ALA A 95 9.73 6.56 -2.92
C ALA A 95 10.37 5.72 -4.03
N GLN A 96 11.46 4.99 -3.74
CA GLN A 96 12.12 4.12 -4.72
C GLN A 96 11.20 3.06 -5.34
N ILE A 97 10.13 2.67 -4.63
CA ILE A 97 9.15 1.70 -5.13
C ILE A 97 8.01 2.44 -5.82
N LEU A 98 7.34 3.33 -5.10
CA LEU A 98 6.09 3.95 -5.55
C LEU A 98 6.27 4.90 -6.72
N MET A 99 7.42 5.59 -6.80
CA MET A 99 7.67 6.51 -7.91
C MET A 99 7.59 5.80 -9.24
N ASN A 100 7.96 4.53 -9.37
CA ASN A 100 7.86 3.78 -10.64
C ASN A 100 6.44 3.67 -11.20
N TYR A 101 5.43 3.88 -10.36
CA TYR A 101 4.00 3.82 -10.71
C TYR A 101 3.35 5.20 -10.84
N ASP A 102 4.14 6.26 -10.71
CA ASP A 102 3.73 7.65 -10.90
C ASP A 102 4.41 8.21 -12.16
N SER A 103 3.65 8.85 -13.04
CA SER A 103 4.17 9.38 -14.29
C SER A 103 4.84 10.75 -14.13
N ASP A 104 4.31 11.61 -13.25
CA ASP A 104 4.82 12.98 -13.10
C ASP A 104 5.91 13.10 -12.02
N LYS A 105 5.99 12.10 -11.13
CA LYS A 105 6.97 12.03 -10.02
C LYS A 105 6.88 13.23 -9.09
N ARG A 106 5.69 13.84 -8.96
CA ARG A 106 5.44 14.96 -8.06
C ARG A 106 4.90 14.42 -6.75
N ILE A 107 5.58 14.75 -5.65
CA ILE A 107 5.23 14.26 -4.32
C ILE A 107 4.71 15.42 -3.49
N PRO A 108 3.40 15.49 -3.20
CA PRO A 108 2.87 16.38 -2.17
C PRO A 108 3.56 16.10 -0.83
N ALA A 109 4.20 17.13 -0.27
CA ALA A 109 5.07 17.01 0.88
C ALA A 109 4.67 17.99 1.99
N PHE A 110 4.29 17.43 3.13
CA PHE A 110 3.76 18.15 4.27
C PHE A 110 4.56 17.93 5.54
N GLY A 111 4.44 18.87 6.47
CA GLY A 111 4.86 18.73 7.85
C GLY A 111 3.73 19.03 8.82
N PHE A 112 3.85 18.57 10.06
CA PHE A 112 2.90 18.87 11.13
C PHE A 112 3.58 18.96 12.50
N GLY A 113 2.94 19.61 13.47
CA GLY A 113 3.38 19.63 14.87
C GLY A 113 4.45 20.66 15.20
N ALA A 114 4.61 21.70 14.38
CA ALA A 114 5.61 22.74 14.57
C ALA A 114 5.03 24.15 14.49
N THR A 115 5.68 25.10 15.17
CA THR A 115 5.54 26.52 14.86
C THR A 115 6.40 26.83 13.64
N THR A 116 5.77 27.25 12.56
CA THR A 116 6.47 27.55 11.31
C THR A 116 6.98 28.99 11.32
N ASN A 117 8.11 29.21 10.65
CA ASN A 117 8.68 30.56 10.44
C ASN A 117 8.99 30.75 8.95
N PHE A 118 7.99 30.50 8.10
CA PHE A 118 8.13 30.69 6.66
C PHE A 118 8.10 32.19 6.34
N ASN A 119 9.02 32.65 5.49
CA ASN A 119 9.14 34.06 5.09
C ASN A 119 9.31 35.05 6.26
N GLY A 120 9.90 34.59 7.38
CA GLY A 120 10.13 35.41 8.57
C GLY A 120 8.88 35.67 9.42
N ILE A 121 7.74 35.05 9.09
CA ILE A 121 6.50 35.16 9.85
C ILE A 121 6.37 33.93 10.74
N LYS A 122 6.47 34.13 12.06
CA LYS A 122 6.24 33.07 13.04
C LYS A 122 4.74 32.85 13.24
N LEU A 123 4.26 31.69 12.83
CA LEU A 123 2.87 31.30 12.99
C LEU A 123 2.68 30.46 14.28
N PRO A 124 1.44 30.37 14.80
CA PRO A 124 1.07 29.37 15.78
C PRO A 124 1.41 27.94 15.32
N VAL A 125 1.31 26.98 16.23
CA VAL A 125 1.50 25.57 15.89
C VAL A 125 0.59 25.19 14.72
N SER A 126 1.19 24.65 13.67
CA SER A 126 0.47 24.12 12.51
C SER A 126 0.44 22.59 12.56
N HIS A 127 -0.74 22.05 12.27
CA HIS A 127 -0.97 20.60 12.14
C HIS A 127 -0.92 20.11 10.69
N CYS A 128 -0.70 21.01 9.73
CA CYS A 128 -0.45 20.68 8.34
C CYS A 128 0.13 21.91 7.63
N PHE A 129 1.34 21.80 7.10
CA PHE A 129 1.97 22.85 6.31
C PHE A 129 2.77 22.25 5.14
N ALA A 130 2.79 22.94 4.00
CA ALA A 130 3.64 22.56 2.88
C ALA A 130 5.12 22.67 3.28
N LEU A 131 5.93 21.65 2.98
CA LEU A 131 7.36 21.67 3.33
C LEU A 131 8.15 22.73 2.54
N SER A 132 7.65 23.14 1.38
CA SER A 132 8.20 24.27 0.60
C SER A 132 8.11 25.61 1.33
N GLY A 133 7.25 25.72 2.34
CA GLY A 133 6.89 26.99 2.98
C GLY A 133 5.90 27.84 2.17
N ASN A 134 5.48 27.38 0.98
CA ASN A 134 4.49 28.04 0.14
C ASN A 134 3.24 27.14 0.02
N PRO A 135 2.06 27.57 0.52
CA PRO A 135 0.85 26.75 0.47
C PRO A 135 0.34 26.49 -0.96
N ASN A 136 0.78 27.29 -1.94
CA ASN A 136 0.44 27.09 -3.35
C ASN A 136 1.41 26.15 -4.07
N GLU A 137 2.46 25.67 -3.40
CA GLU A 137 3.49 24.80 -3.95
C GLU A 137 3.71 23.63 -2.99
N ILE A 138 2.80 22.66 -3.03
CA ILE A 138 2.82 21.53 -2.09
C ILE A 138 3.70 20.38 -2.59
N GLU A 139 4.04 20.36 -3.88
CA GLU A 139 4.71 19.24 -4.54
C GLU A 139 6.21 19.45 -4.61
N ALA A 140 6.97 18.44 -4.19
CA ALA A 140 8.40 18.33 -4.46
C ALA A 140 8.64 17.44 -5.70
N CYS A 141 9.74 17.68 -6.40
CA CYS A 141 10.23 16.72 -7.40
C CYS A 141 10.78 15.48 -6.70
N GLY A 142 10.26 14.31 -7.06
CA GLY A 142 10.77 13.00 -6.62
C GLY A 142 12.06 12.58 -7.31
#